data_AF-A0A0B7A2H4-F1
#
_entry.id   AF-A0A0B7A2H4-F1
#
_cell.length_a   1.000
_cell.length_b   1.000
_cell.length_c   1.000
_cell.angle_alpha   90.00
_cell.angle_beta   90.00
_cell.angle_gamma   90.00
#
_symmetry.space_group_name_H-M   'P 1'
#
loop_
_entity.id
_entity.type
_entity.pdbx_description
1 polymer ?
#
loop_
_entity_poly.entity_id
_entity_poly.type
_entity_poly.pdbx_seq_one_letter_code
_entity_poly.pdbx_strand_id
1 'polypeptide(L)'
;MHRIEWAPQDLFISNDAMEAGIRELFKEFVRPLHILDHYQMKQILSKEDIDNIRAQTTTSGDATGAAFLLRKLACRPGWFCVLLEILRDPNVKLQHIAELMQEEKKFIIMGLRSPSGSAIQEPSPSSAYIIYNSQLESGINNLFIKHFPEHAIHLICKYGDNKILTTVDIQNVQAKINNHGEQAGITLLLSRLVLYDGWFPVLLKVLRDDDVRQQAVADEMETITSVTRDSYLKMTDDTNMRYIAQHFNVQICQRNQLMDTNETDGGQIQRGGNNRSFLTSSSSGEFESDSAVVMDTVGAWSVGVISQSERLSQTQASSSIKTGLMIAA
;
A
#
# COMPACT_ATOMS: atom_id res chain seq x y z
N MET A 1 -27.74 -34.93 -29.42
CA MET A 1 -26.40 -34.99 -28.79
C MET A 1 -25.69 -33.69 -29.10
N HIS A 2 -25.77 -32.70 -28.20
CA HIS A 2 -24.99 -31.48 -28.34
C HIS A 2 -23.57 -31.77 -27.83
N ARG A 3 -22.62 -31.79 -28.77
CA ARG A 3 -21.20 -31.84 -28.49
C ARG A 3 -20.85 -30.48 -27.90
N ILE A 4 -20.58 -30.44 -26.59
CA ILE A 4 -20.03 -29.26 -25.92
C ILE A 4 -18.63 -29.09 -26.50
N GLU A 5 -18.45 -28.04 -27.29
CA GLU A 5 -17.12 -27.58 -27.71
C GLU A 5 -16.42 -27.01 -26.48
N TRP A 6 -15.42 -27.74 -25.99
CA TRP A 6 -14.51 -27.24 -24.98
C TRP A 6 -13.70 -26.12 -25.62
N ALA A 7 -13.94 -24.88 -25.18
CA ALA A 7 -13.10 -23.76 -25.56
C ALA A 7 -11.63 -24.08 -25.20
N PRO A 8 -10.68 -23.97 -26.14
CA PRO A 8 -9.28 -24.23 -25.86
C PRO A 8 -8.69 -22.99 -25.17
N GLN A 9 -8.46 -23.06 -23.85
CA GLN A 9 -7.44 -22.32 -23.05
C GLN A 9 -7.82 -22.25 -21.56
N ASP A 10 -8.02 -23.38 -20.89
CA ASP A 10 -7.63 -23.42 -19.47
C ASP A 10 -6.10 -23.49 -19.45
N LEU A 11 -5.45 -22.33 -19.59
CA LEU A 11 -4.02 -22.18 -19.39
C LEU A 11 -3.73 -22.60 -17.95
N PHE A 12 -3.22 -23.82 -17.79
CA PHE A 12 -2.89 -24.40 -16.50
C PHE A 12 -1.69 -23.64 -15.92
N ILE A 13 -1.93 -22.72 -14.98
CA ILE A 13 -0.87 -22.07 -14.23
C ILE A 13 -0.31 -23.09 -13.23
N SER A 14 1.00 -23.26 -13.19
CA SER A 14 1.62 -24.06 -12.13
C SER A 14 1.40 -23.44 -10.76
N ASN A 15 1.31 -24.27 -9.71
CA ASN A 15 1.21 -23.76 -8.35
C ASN A 15 2.37 -22.82 -7.99
N ASP A 16 3.58 -23.11 -8.48
CA ASP A 16 4.76 -22.28 -8.25
C ASP A 16 4.64 -20.90 -8.91
N ALA A 17 4.14 -20.84 -10.15
CA ALA A 17 3.95 -19.56 -10.83
C ALA A 17 2.84 -18.73 -10.16
N MET A 18 1.77 -19.38 -9.70
CA MET A 18 0.70 -18.70 -8.98
C MET A 18 1.16 -18.22 -7.59
N GLU A 19 1.90 -19.06 -6.87
CA GLU A 19 2.49 -18.72 -5.57
C GLU A 19 3.46 -17.54 -5.67
N ALA A 20 4.39 -17.59 -6.62
CA ALA A 20 5.29 -16.48 -6.92
C ALA A 20 4.55 -15.23 -7.42
N GLY A 21 3.42 -15.45 -8.12
CA GLY A 21 2.44 -14.45 -8.55
C GLY A 21 2.03 -13.52 -7.43
N ILE A 22 1.40 -14.11 -6.42
CA ILE A 22 0.70 -13.39 -5.36
C ILE A 22 1.53 -13.18 -4.09
N ARG A 23 2.79 -13.67 -4.05
CA ARG A 23 3.62 -13.72 -2.85
C ARG A 23 3.68 -12.39 -2.09
N GLU A 24 4.00 -11.30 -2.78
CA GLU A 24 4.19 -10.00 -2.13
C GLU A 24 2.87 -9.43 -1.63
N LEU A 25 1.78 -9.56 -2.40
CA LEU A 25 0.44 -9.20 -1.95
C LEU A 25 0.03 -10.00 -0.70
N PHE A 26 0.29 -11.30 -0.71
CA PHE A 26 -0.02 -12.16 0.42
C PHE A 26 0.77 -11.74 1.68
N LYS A 27 2.09 -11.52 1.54
CA LYS A 27 2.95 -11.11 2.67
C LYS A 27 2.53 -9.78 3.27
N GLU A 28 2.11 -8.85 2.42
CA GLU A 28 1.73 -7.50 2.85
C GLU A 28 0.46 -7.50 3.70
N PHE A 29 -0.58 -8.19 3.24
CA PHE A 29 -1.92 -8.06 3.83
C PHE A 29 -2.32 -9.21 4.75
N VAL A 30 -1.74 -10.40 4.58
CA VAL A 30 -2.14 -11.57 5.36
C VAL A 30 -1.37 -11.63 6.67
N ARG A 31 -2.11 -11.74 7.78
CA ARG A 31 -1.58 -11.93 9.13
C ARG A 31 -1.81 -13.39 9.53
N PRO A 32 -0.79 -14.27 9.46
CA PRO A 32 -1.00 -15.72 9.55
C PRO A 32 -1.78 -16.14 10.79
N LEU A 33 -1.40 -15.61 11.96
CA LEU A 33 -2.01 -15.99 13.24
C LEU A 33 -3.52 -15.70 13.29
N HIS A 34 -4.04 -14.77 12.47
CA HIS A 34 -5.46 -14.45 12.44
C HIS A 34 -6.28 -15.42 11.59
N ILE A 35 -5.64 -16.16 10.69
CA ILE A 35 -6.34 -17.01 9.72
C ILE A 35 -5.93 -18.49 9.76
N LEU A 36 -4.89 -18.85 10.53
CA LEU A 36 -4.38 -20.23 10.63
C LEU A 36 -5.46 -21.24 11.02
N ASP A 37 -6.30 -20.90 12.00
CA ASP A 37 -7.31 -21.81 12.51
C ASP A 37 -8.39 -22.13 11.44
N HIS A 38 -8.64 -21.22 10.49
CA HIS A 38 -9.55 -21.48 9.37
C HIS A 38 -9.01 -22.58 8.42
N TYR A 39 -7.68 -22.64 8.22
CA TYR A 39 -7.06 -23.70 7.40
C TYR A 39 -7.10 -25.07 8.09
N GLN A 40 -6.98 -25.10 9.41
CA GLN A 40 -7.13 -26.31 10.19
C GLN A 40 -8.56 -26.84 10.09
N MET A 41 -9.57 -25.96 10.21
CA MET A 41 -10.98 -26.34 10.06
C MET A 41 -11.29 -26.91 8.67
N LYS A 42 -10.69 -26.34 7.62
CA LYS A 42 -10.82 -26.83 6.24
C LYS A 42 -9.92 -28.03 5.91
N GLN A 43 -9.15 -28.54 6.88
CA GLN A 43 -8.27 -29.71 6.75
C GLN A 43 -7.22 -29.61 5.63
N ILE A 44 -6.82 -28.39 5.25
CA ILE A 44 -5.79 -28.16 4.22
C ILE A 44 -4.38 -28.23 4.81
N LEU A 45 -4.23 -27.83 6.06
CA LEU A 45 -2.96 -27.90 6.80
C LEU A 45 -3.09 -28.89 7.95
N SER A 46 -2.03 -29.66 8.19
CA SER A 46 -1.94 -30.54 9.37
C SER A 46 -1.71 -29.71 10.63
N LYS A 47 -1.97 -30.31 11.80
CA LYS A 47 -1.64 -29.67 13.08
C LYS A 47 -0.16 -29.28 13.17
N GLU A 48 0.72 -30.15 12.68
CA GLU A 48 2.17 -29.88 12.62
C GLU A 48 2.50 -28.68 11.71
N ASP A 49 1.86 -28.56 10.55
CA ASP A 49 2.03 -27.40 9.67
C ASP A 49 1.60 -26.11 10.40
N ILE A 50 0.45 -26.14 11.10
CA ILE A 50 -0.06 -24.99 11.87
C ILE A 50 0.92 -24.59 12.98
N ASP A 51 1.39 -25.55 13.77
CA ASP A 51 2.32 -25.28 14.87
C ASP A 51 3.65 -24.70 14.36
N ASN A 52 4.16 -25.22 13.24
CA ASN A 52 5.37 -24.71 12.60
C ASN A 52 5.18 -23.28 12.05
N ILE A 53 4.05 -22.98 11.40
CA ILE A 53 3.77 -21.62 10.90
C ILE A 53 3.59 -20.65 12.06
N ARG A 54 2.92 -21.08 13.14
CA ARG A 54 2.75 -20.27 14.35
C ARG A 54 4.11 -19.93 14.96
N ALA A 55 4.98 -20.92 15.16
CA ALA A 55 6.33 -20.72 15.65
C ALA A 55 7.12 -19.75 14.75
N GLN A 56 7.12 -19.98 13.44
CA GLN A 56 7.82 -19.10 12.48
C GLN A 56 7.30 -17.67 12.53
N THR A 57 5.98 -17.47 12.65
CA THR A 57 5.36 -16.15 12.72
C THR A 57 5.73 -15.44 14.02
N THR A 58 5.70 -16.15 15.15
CA THR A 58 6.08 -15.60 16.45
C THR A 58 7.57 -15.23 16.52
N THR A 59 8.45 -16.02 15.91
CA THR A 59 9.90 -15.80 15.97
C THR A 59 10.41 -14.79 14.93
N SER A 60 9.82 -14.79 13.72
CA SER A 60 10.36 -14.03 12.56
C SER A 60 9.40 -13.00 11.97
N GLY A 61 8.24 -12.79 12.60
CA GLY A 61 7.27 -11.78 12.21
C GLY A 61 6.28 -12.23 11.12
N ASP A 62 5.26 -11.40 10.93
CA ASP A 62 4.10 -11.68 10.06
C ASP A 62 4.50 -11.93 8.60
N ALA A 63 5.38 -11.11 8.02
CA ALA A 63 5.80 -11.28 6.62
C ALA A 63 6.49 -12.63 6.36
N THR A 64 7.36 -13.06 7.28
CA THR A 64 8.05 -14.35 7.18
C THR A 64 7.06 -15.51 7.37
N GLY A 65 6.18 -15.40 8.36
CA GLY A 65 5.12 -16.36 8.61
C GLY A 65 4.17 -16.51 7.41
N ALA A 66 3.80 -15.39 6.77
CA ALA A 66 2.91 -15.35 5.61
C ALA A 66 3.55 -15.99 4.39
N ALA A 67 4.84 -15.71 4.13
CA ALA A 67 5.58 -16.39 3.06
C ALA A 67 5.66 -17.91 3.30
N PHE A 68 5.88 -18.33 4.55
CA PHE A 68 5.95 -19.74 4.90
C PHE A 68 4.59 -20.44 4.78
N LEU A 69 3.51 -19.81 5.25
CA LEU A 69 2.13 -20.25 5.07
C LEU A 69 1.81 -20.45 3.59
N LEU A 70 2.09 -19.44 2.76
CA LEU A 70 1.77 -19.49 1.33
C LEU A 70 2.50 -20.64 0.62
N ARG A 71 3.79 -20.86 0.91
CA ARG A 71 4.55 -22.00 0.37
C ARG A 71 3.92 -23.33 0.76
N LYS A 72 3.50 -23.48 2.02
CA LYS A 72 2.84 -24.71 2.50
C LYS A 72 1.49 -24.94 1.80
N LEU A 73 0.72 -23.88 1.58
CA LEU A 73 -0.55 -23.94 0.85
C LEU A 73 -0.34 -24.36 -0.60
N ALA A 74 0.63 -23.77 -1.30
CA ALA A 74 0.90 -24.05 -2.72
C ALA A 74 1.20 -25.53 -3.03
N CYS A 75 1.64 -26.31 -2.03
CA CYS A 75 1.83 -27.76 -2.15
C CYS A 75 0.53 -28.59 -2.08
N ARG A 76 -0.63 -27.96 -1.85
CA ARG A 76 -1.92 -28.65 -1.64
C ARG A 76 -2.83 -28.53 -2.87
N PRO A 77 -3.55 -29.58 -3.28
CA PRO A 77 -4.56 -29.47 -4.32
C PRO A 77 -5.66 -28.46 -3.93
N GLY A 78 -6.09 -27.62 -4.87
CA GLY A 78 -7.17 -26.65 -4.64
C GLY A 78 -6.85 -25.50 -3.68
N TRP A 79 -5.59 -25.35 -3.26
CA TRP A 79 -5.15 -24.38 -2.25
C TRP A 79 -5.61 -22.95 -2.51
N PHE A 80 -5.56 -22.51 -3.77
CA PHE A 80 -5.88 -21.14 -4.14
C PHE A 80 -7.38 -20.85 -3.93
N CYS A 81 -8.26 -21.79 -4.28
CA CYS A 81 -9.69 -21.64 -4.04
C CYS A 81 -9.99 -21.53 -2.54
N VAL A 82 -9.37 -22.39 -1.73
CA VAL A 82 -9.54 -22.37 -0.27
C VAL A 82 -8.98 -21.09 0.35
N LEU A 83 -7.83 -20.61 -0.13
CA LEU A 83 -7.28 -19.32 0.27
C LEU A 83 -8.32 -18.21 0.05
N LEU A 84 -8.87 -18.11 -1.15
CA LEU A 84 -9.85 -17.06 -1.47
C LEU A 84 -11.12 -17.18 -0.63
N GLU A 85 -11.61 -18.40 -0.39
CA GLU A 85 -12.74 -18.63 0.51
C GLU A 85 -12.48 -18.12 1.93
N ILE A 86 -11.28 -18.37 2.48
CA ILE A 86 -10.91 -17.92 3.82
C ILE A 86 -10.80 -16.40 3.88
N LEU A 87 -10.17 -15.77 2.88
CA LEU A 87 -10.04 -14.30 2.84
C LEU A 87 -11.41 -13.60 2.70
N ARG A 88 -12.38 -14.26 2.04
CA ARG A 88 -13.76 -13.78 1.91
C ARG A 88 -14.63 -14.05 3.15
N ASP A 89 -14.12 -14.78 4.15
CA ASP A 89 -14.85 -14.98 5.39
C ASP A 89 -15.13 -13.62 6.06
N PRO A 90 -16.39 -13.30 6.42
CA PRO A 90 -16.75 -12.03 7.04
C PRO A 90 -15.97 -11.71 8.33
N ASN A 91 -15.46 -12.73 9.02
CA ASN A 91 -14.68 -12.56 10.24
C ASN A 91 -13.21 -12.23 9.96
N VAL A 92 -12.71 -12.53 8.76
CA VAL A 92 -11.34 -12.25 8.31
C VAL A 92 -11.22 -10.85 7.69
N LYS A 93 -12.29 -10.35 7.04
CA LYS A 93 -12.39 -8.98 6.49
C LYS A 93 -11.39 -8.64 5.37
N LEU A 94 -10.84 -9.66 4.70
CA LEU A 94 -9.87 -9.51 3.60
C LEU A 94 -10.49 -9.83 2.22
N GLN A 95 -11.80 -9.63 2.05
CA GLN A 95 -12.49 -9.89 0.79
C GLN A 95 -11.85 -9.14 -0.38
N HIS A 96 -11.55 -7.85 -0.21
CA HIS A 96 -10.90 -7.02 -1.22
C HIS A 96 -9.53 -7.59 -1.66
N ILE A 97 -8.75 -8.17 -0.73
CA ILE A 97 -7.48 -8.85 -1.04
C ILE A 97 -7.73 -10.13 -1.84
N ALA A 98 -8.81 -10.87 -1.53
CA ALA A 98 -9.20 -12.04 -2.31
C ALA A 98 -9.56 -11.65 -3.76
N GLU A 99 -10.21 -10.51 -3.94
CA GLU A 99 -10.55 -9.95 -5.26
C GLU A 99 -9.28 -9.51 -6.00
N LEU A 100 -8.34 -8.81 -5.33
CA LEU A 100 -7.01 -8.51 -5.89
C LEU A 100 -6.26 -9.76 -6.36
N MET A 101 -6.19 -10.79 -5.51
CA MET A 101 -5.53 -12.05 -5.86
C MET A 101 -6.19 -12.76 -7.05
N GLN A 102 -7.52 -12.64 -7.16
CA GLN A 102 -8.27 -13.20 -8.28
C GLN A 102 -7.99 -12.43 -9.59
N GLU A 103 -7.84 -11.11 -9.55
CA GLU A 103 -7.44 -10.31 -10.70
C GLU A 103 -5.97 -10.57 -11.08
N GLU A 104 -5.08 -10.69 -10.09
CA GLU A 104 -3.67 -11.05 -10.31
C GLU A 104 -3.55 -12.39 -11.02
N LYS A 105 -4.40 -13.37 -10.66
CA LYS A 105 -4.48 -14.65 -11.37
C LYS A 105 -4.75 -14.45 -12.85
N LYS A 106 -5.70 -13.58 -13.24
CA LYS A 106 -5.99 -13.32 -14.66
C LYS A 106 -4.79 -12.72 -15.37
N PHE A 107 -4.11 -11.77 -14.72
CA PHE A 107 -2.91 -11.14 -15.25
C PHE A 107 -1.78 -12.16 -15.51
N ILE A 108 -1.60 -13.11 -14.58
CA ILE A 108 -0.64 -14.22 -14.72
C ILE A 108 -1.05 -15.16 -15.88
N ILE A 109 -2.33 -15.53 -16.00
CA ILE A 109 -2.84 -16.39 -17.09
C ILE A 109 -2.58 -15.77 -18.46
N MET A 110 -2.79 -14.45 -18.58
CA MET A 110 -2.64 -13.72 -19.83
C MET A 110 -1.16 -13.57 -20.27
N GLY A 111 -0.21 -14.14 -19.52
CA GLY A 111 1.22 -14.09 -19.87
C GLY A 111 1.83 -12.70 -19.78
N LEU A 112 1.15 -11.75 -19.13
CA LEU A 112 1.62 -10.39 -18.91
C LEU A 112 2.70 -10.32 -17.81
N ARG A 113 3.16 -11.47 -17.31
CA ARG A 113 4.27 -11.59 -16.37
C ARG A 113 5.35 -12.48 -16.97
N SER A 114 6.43 -11.86 -17.47
CA SER A 114 7.64 -12.62 -17.79
C SER A 114 8.34 -13.02 -16.48
N PRO A 115 8.67 -14.31 -16.23
CA PRO A 115 9.40 -14.75 -15.04
C PRO A 115 10.80 -14.13 -14.91
N SER A 116 11.33 -13.63 -16.02
CA SER A 116 12.61 -12.93 -16.13
C SER A 116 12.32 -11.43 -16.27
N GLY A 117 12.52 -10.69 -15.18
CA GLY A 117 12.19 -9.26 -15.00
C GLY A 117 12.86 -8.28 -15.98
N SER A 118 12.55 -8.36 -17.26
CA SER A 118 13.01 -7.42 -18.27
C SER A 118 11.93 -7.19 -19.33
N ALA A 119 11.10 -6.18 -19.07
CA ALA A 119 10.70 -5.10 -19.99
C ALA A 119 9.62 -4.28 -19.26
N ILE A 120 9.63 -2.97 -19.49
CA ILE A 120 8.75 -1.96 -18.89
C ILE A 120 7.29 -2.41 -19.03
N GLN A 121 6.72 -2.95 -17.96
CA GLN A 121 5.31 -3.36 -17.89
C GLN A 121 4.72 -2.66 -16.68
N GLU A 122 3.58 -2.02 -16.91
CA GLU A 122 2.79 -1.34 -15.89
C GLU A 122 2.65 -2.21 -14.64
N PRO A 123 2.70 -1.63 -13.43
CA PRO A 123 2.54 -2.40 -12.21
C PRO A 123 1.22 -3.17 -12.27
N SER A 124 1.22 -4.45 -11.88
CA SER A 124 -0.04 -5.19 -11.77
C SER A 124 -0.96 -4.50 -10.74
N PRO A 125 -2.28 -4.73 -10.77
CA PRO A 125 -3.21 -4.11 -9.83
C PRO A 125 -2.78 -4.32 -8.37
N SER A 126 -2.24 -5.50 -8.05
CA SER A 126 -1.72 -5.83 -6.73
C SER A 126 -0.49 -5.00 -6.37
N SER A 127 0.49 -4.90 -7.26
CA SER A 127 1.68 -4.06 -7.05
C SER A 127 1.30 -2.59 -6.91
N ALA A 128 0.32 -2.14 -7.69
CA ALA A 128 -0.13 -0.76 -7.65
C ALA A 128 -0.78 -0.41 -6.31
N TYR A 129 -1.67 -1.29 -5.84
CA TYR A 129 -2.32 -1.14 -4.54
C TYR A 129 -1.32 -1.14 -3.38
N ILE A 130 -0.35 -2.07 -3.38
CA ILE A 130 0.70 -2.14 -2.34
C ILE A 130 1.50 -0.83 -2.28
N ILE A 131 1.98 -0.36 -3.43
CA ILE A 131 2.81 0.86 -3.49
C ILE A 131 2.01 2.06 -2.99
N TYR A 132 0.78 2.24 -3.47
CA TYR A 132 -0.06 3.37 -3.07
C TYR A 132 -0.37 3.33 -1.57
N ASN A 133 -0.81 2.18 -1.04
CA ASN A 133 -1.17 2.05 0.38
C ASN A 133 0.05 2.28 1.29
N SER A 134 1.22 1.77 0.91
CA SER A 134 2.49 1.98 1.64
C SER A 134 2.93 3.44 1.64
N GLN A 135 2.82 4.13 0.50
CA GLN A 135 3.13 5.57 0.41
C GLN A 135 2.18 6.41 1.25
N LEU A 136 0.89 6.09 1.23
CA LEU A 136 -0.13 6.77 2.04
C LEU A 136 0.14 6.56 3.53
N GLU A 137 0.34 5.31 3.96
CA GLU A 137 0.67 4.98 5.35
C GLU A 137 1.91 5.76 5.81
N SER A 138 2.99 5.71 5.03
CA SER A 138 4.24 6.41 5.36
C SER A 138 4.05 7.92 5.43
N GLY A 139 3.23 8.50 4.55
CA GLY A 139 2.95 9.93 4.52
C GLY A 139 2.18 10.42 5.75
N ILE A 140 1.22 9.63 6.24
CA ILE A 140 0.39 10.03 7.39
C ILE A 140 0.92 9.55 8.75
N ASN A 141 1.87 8.62 8.77
CA ASN A 141 2.28 7.90 10.00
C ASN A 141 2.62 8.83 11.18
N ASN A 142 3.49 9.81 10.96
CA ASN A 142 3.91 10.74 12.01
C ASN A 142 2.75 11.60 12.52
N LEU A 143 1.89 12.05 11.61
CA LEU A 143 0.73 12.86 11.92
C LEU A 143 -0.30 12.04 12.71
N PHE A 144 -0.55 10.80 12.29
CA PHE A 144 -1.45 9.87 12.97
C PHE A 144 -0.97 9.53 14.39
N ILE A 145 0.27 9.07 14.53
CA ILE A 145 0.84 8.67 15.83
C ILE A 145 0.80 9.83 16.83
N LYS A 146 1.06 11.06 16.37
CA LYS A 146 1.14 12.23 17.23
C LYS A 146 -0.24 12.76 17.67
N HIS A 147 -1.27 12.58 16.86
CA HIS A 147 -2.54 13.28 17.04
C HIS A 147 -3.77 12.38 17.23
N PHE A 148 -3.67 11.08 16.93
CA PHE A 148 -4.80 10.16 17.12
C PHE A 148 -4.95 9.78 18.59
N PRO A 149 -6.09 10.08 19.24
CA PRO A 149 -6.25 9.80 20.66
C PRO A 149 -6.73 8.36 20.93
N GLU A 150 -6.19 7.70 21.95
CA GLU A 150 -6.60 6.32 22.33
C GLU A 150 -8.12 6.17 22.48
N HIS A 151 -8.78 7.11 23.14
CA HIS A 151 -10.22 7.00 23.38
C HIS A 151 -11.05 6.98 22.09
N ALA A 152 -10.51 7.41 20.94
CA ALA A 152 -11.22 7.38 19.66
C ALA A 152 -11.22 6.01 18.97
N ILE A 153 -10.51 5.00 19.48
CA ILE A 153 -10.44 3.66 18.87
C ILE A 153 -11.83 3.06 18.68
N HIS A 154 -12.74 3.23 19.64
CA HIS A 154 -14.10 2.70 19.56
C HIS A 154 -14.93 3.35 18.43
N LEU A 155 -14.61 4.59 18.03
CA LEU A 155 -15.28 5.30 16.95
C LEU A 155 -14.96 4.69 15.57
N ILE A 156 -13.82 4.02 15.42
CA ILE A 156 -13.49 3.26 14.19
C ILE A 156 -14.53 2.15 13.98
N CYS A 157 -14.94 1.48 15.05
CA CYS A 157 -15.97 0.43 14.98
C CYS A 157 -17.34 1.01 14.64
N LYS A 158 -17.68 2.15 15.26
CA LYS A 158 -18.92 2.91 15.03
C LYS A 158 -19.04 3.37 13.58
N TYR A 159 -18.03 4.06 13.04
CA TYR A 159 -18.08 4.63 11.68
C TYR A 159 -17.77 3.63 10.58
N GLY A 160 -17.03 2.56 10.90
CA GLY A 160 -16.72 1.48 9.97
C GLY A 160 -17.78 0.40 9.91
N ASP A 161 -18.94 0.54 10.58
CA ASP A 161 -19.99 -0.49 10.70
C ASP A 161 -19.44 -1.87 11.12
N ASN A 162 -18.42 -1.90 11.98
CA ASN A 162 -17.67 -3.12 12.33
C ASN A 162 -17.07 -3.87 11.12
N LYS A 163 -16.79 -3.21 9.99
CA LYS A 163 -16.20 -3.82 8.77
C LYS A 163 -14.69 -3.63 8.64
N ILE A 164 -14.10 -2.71 9.42
CA ILE A 164 -12.66 -2.42 9.35
C ILE A 164 -11.87 -3.36 10.26
N LEU A 165 -11.78 -3.08 11.56
CA LEU A 165 -10.94 -3.87 12.49
C LEU A 165 -11.67 -5.11 13.04
N THR A 166 -10.99 -6.24 13.14
CA THR A 166 -11.51 -7.43 13.84
C THR A 166 -11.51 -7.23 15.35
N THR A 167 -12.27 -8.05 16.09
CA THR A 167 -12.22 -8.06 17.56
C THR A 167 -10.81 -8.37 18.07
N VAL A 168 -10.09 -9.27 17.40
CA VAL A 168 -8.71 -9.63 17.72
C VAL A 168 -7.77 -8.43 17.53
N ASP A 169 -7.95 -7.64 16.47
CA ASP A 169 -7.16 -6.42 16.28
C ASP A 169 -7.34 -5.43 17.43
N ILE A 170 -8.59 -5.18 17.83
CA ILE A 170 -8.90 -4.25 18.93
C ILE A 170 -8.28 -4.71 20.24
N GLN A 171 -8.40 -6.02 20.54
CA GLN A 171 -7.79 -6.61 21.73
C GLN A 171 -6.26 -6.50 21.70
N ASN A 172 -5.63 -6.75 20.56
CA ASN A 172 -4.18 -6.64 20.39
C ASN A 172 -3.70 -5.19 20.53
N VAL A 173 -4.43 -4.22 19.97
CA VAL A 173 -4.15 -2.80 20.12
C VAL A 173 -4.25 -2.39 21.58
N GLN A 174 -5.35 -2.72 22.27
CA GLN A 174 -5.52 -2.36 23.68
C GLN A 174 -4.45 -3.03 24.56
N ALA A 175 -4.14 -4.30 24.32
CA ALA A 175 -3.06 -4.99 25.02
C ALA A 175 -1.70 -4.33 24.75
N LYS A 176 -1.45 -3.84 23.54
CA LYS A 176 -0.21 -3.14 23.21
C LYS A 176 -0.11 -1.80 23.95
N ILE A 177 -1.20 -1.04 24.02
CA ILE A 177 -1.28 0.20 24.81
C ILE A 177 -0.97 -0.09 26.27
N ASN A 178 -1.66 -1.06 26.87
CA ASN A 178 -1.51 -1.37 28.29
C ASN A 178 -0.08 -1.82 28.65
N ASN A 179 0.61 -2.51 27.74
CA ASN A 179 1.93 -3.09 28.00
C ASN A 179 3.11 -2.21 27.56
N HIS A 180 2.93 -1.35 26.54
CA HIS A 180 4.03 -0.61 25.90
C HIS A 180 3.73 0.88 25.69
N GLY A 181 2.58 1.38 26.16
CA GLY A 181 2.18 2.78 26.07
C GLY A 181 1.35 3.11 24.82
N GLU A 182 0.65 4.24 24.90
CA GLU A 182 -0.28 4.73 23.87
C GLU A 182 0.38 4.77 22.48
N GLN A 183 1.54 5.41 22.36
CA GLN A 183 2.24 5.54 21.07
C GLN A 183 2.47 4.19 20.39
N ALA A 184 2.91 3.16 21.13
CA ALA A 184 3.15 1.84 20.57
C ALA A 184 1.86 1.15 20.12
N GLY A 185 0.75 1.37 20.84
CA GLY A 185 -0.56 0.88 20.45
C GLY A 185 -1.18 1.62 19.27
N ILE A 186 -1.02 2.94 19.19
CA ILE A 186 -1.47 3.74 18.05
C ILE A 186 -0.67 3.40 16.79
N THR A 187 0.65 3.18 16.90
CA THR A 187 1.44 2.63 15.78
C THR A 187 0.90 1.28 15.31
N LEU A 188 0.59 0.38 16.25
CA LEU A 188 -0.02 -0.91 15.90
C LEU A 188 -1.40 -0.72 15.24
N LEU A 189 -2.22 0.21 15.73
CA LEU A 189 -3.53 0.52 15.18
C LEU A 189 -3.44 0.91 13.70
N LEU A 190 -2.53 1.84 13.33
CA LEU A 190 -2.34 2.23 11.94
C LEU A 190 -1.96 1.04 11.08
N SER A 191 -0.98 0.23 11.53
CA SER A 191 -0.53 -0.96 10.80
C SER A 191 -1.61 -2.04 10.62
N ARG A 192 -2.70 -1.97 11.39
CA ARG A 192 -3.89 -2.84 11.23
C ARG A 192 -4.95 -2.20 10.34
N LEU A 193 -5.18 -0.89 10.47
CA LEU A 193 -6.14 -0.16 9.64
C LEU A 193 -5.82 -0.30 8.16
N VAL A 194 -4.54 -0.12 7.78
CA VAL A 194 -4.07 -0.17 6.40
C VAL A 194 -4.34 -1.51 5.69
N LEU A 195 -4.70 -2.55 6.43
CA LEU A 195 -4.99 -3.88 5.88
C LEU A 195 -6.42 -4.02 5.35
N TYR A 196 -7.32 -3.12 5.72
CA TYR A 196 -8.76 -3.29 5.52
C TYR A 196 -9.33 -2.29 4.54
N ASP A 197 -10.24 -2.73 3.69
CA ASP A 197 -10.87 -1.87 2.70
C ASP A 197 -11.64 -0.70 3.35
N GLY A 198 -11.58 0.49 2.74
CA GLY A 198 -12.29 1.68 3.23
C GLY A 198 -11.80 2.24 4.57
N TRP A 199 -10.63 1.80 5.07
CA TRP A 199 -10.08 2.26 6.35
C TRP A 199 -9.86 3.78 6.42
N PHE A 200 -9.39 4.38 5.33
CA PHE A 200 -8.97 5.78 5.32
C PHE A 200 -10.14 6.77 5.41
N PRO A 201 -11.24 6.63 4.63
CA PRO A 201 -12.44 7.46 4.83
C PRO A 201 -13.04 7.33 6.24
N VAL A 202 -13.00 6.15 6.84
CA VAL A 202 -13.45 5.93 8.23
C VAL A 202 -12.54 6.68 9.20
N LEU A 203 -11.22 6.62 9.02
CA LEU A 203 -10.27 7.38 9.81
C LEU A 203 -10.57 8.88 9.77
N LEU A 204 -10.78 9.46 8.59
CA LEU A 204 -11.12 10.87 8.46
C LEU A 204 -12.41 11.23 9.20
N LYS A 205 -13.44 10.38 9.14
CA LYS A 205 -14.69 10.57 9.92
C LYS A 205 -14.44 10.54 11.42
N VAL A 206 -13.60 9.63 11.91
CA VAL A 206 -13.24 9.54 13.33
C VAL A 206 -12.54 10.82 13.80
N LEU A 207 -11.56 11.31 13.04
CA LEU A 207 -10.83 12.54 13.39
C LEU A 207 -11.73 13.78 13.43
N ARG A 208 -12.79 13.79 12.60
CA ARG A 208 -13.77 14.87 12.52
C ARG A 208 -14.94 14.72 13.50
N ASP A 209 -14.99 13.64 14.28
CA ASP A 209 -16.03 13.43 15.28
C ASP A 209 -16.00 14.54 16.35
N ASP A 210 -17.17 14.94 16.83
CA ASP A 210 -17.35 16.01 17.82
C ASP A 210 -16.63 15.72 19.14
N ASP A 211 -16.39 14.45 19.47
CA ASP A 211 -15.66 14.02 20.65
C ASP A 211 -14.13 14.06 20.44
N VAL A 212 -13.66 13.99 19.19
CA VAL A 212 -12.23 13.93 18.83
C VAL A 212 -11.68 15.31 18.43
N ARG A 213 -12.44 16.06 17.63
CA ARG A 213 -12.15 17.46 17.23
C ARG A 213 -10.79 17.68 16.55
N GLN A 214 -10.30 16.71 15.79
CA GLN A 214 -9.03 16.76 15.05
C GLN A 214 -9.24 17.12 13.57
N GLN A 215 -10.11 18.09 13.27
CA GLN A 215 -10.45 18.50 11.89
C GLN A 215 -9.20 18.89 11.07
N ALA A 216 -8.32 19.73 11.63
CA ALA A 216 -7.11 20.18 10.92
C ALA A 216 -6.19 19.01 10.53
N VAL A 217 -6.09 18.00 11.39
CA VAL A 217 -5.32 16.78 11.13
C VAL A 217 -5.95 15.97 10.01
N ALA A 218 -7.28 15.84 10.00
CA ALA A 218 -8.01 15.17 8.93
C ALA A 218 -7.78 15.85 7.56
N ASP A 219 -7.80 17.18 7.53
CA ASP A 219 -7.62 17.97 6.30
C ASP A 219 -6.17 17.87 5.78
N GLU A 220 -5.18 17.82 6.68
CA GLU A 220 -3.79 17.56 6.33
C GLU A 220 -3.59 16.15 5.76
N MET A 221 -4.20 15.12 6.39
CA MET A 221 -4.17 13.74 5.85
C MET A 221 -4.84 13.63 4.47
N GLU A 222 -5.93 14.35 4.24
CA GLU A 222 -6.62 14.40 2.95
C GLU A 222 -5.76 15.09 1.88
N THR A 223 -5.00 16.12 2.27
CA THR A 223 -4.01 16.76 1.39
C THR A 223 -2.88 15.79 1.02
N ILE A 224 -2.33 15.07 2.00
CA ILE A 224 -1.31 14.03 1.77
C ILE A 224 -1.83 12.97 0.80
N THR A 225 -3.08 12.53 0.98
CA THR A 225 -3.73 11.54 0.10
C THR A 225 -3.86 12.05 -1.33
N SER A 226 -4.26 13.32 -1.49
CA SER A 226 -4.38 13.95 -2.81
C SER A 226 -3.02 14.05 -3.51
N VAL A 227 -1.96 14.43 -2.79
CA VAL A 227 -0.59 14.49 -3.33
C VAL A 227 -0.06 13.10 -3.70
N THR A 228 -0.27 12.10 -2.85
CA THR A 228 0.13 10.71 -3.11
C THR A 228 -0.59 10.17 -4.34
N ARG A 229 -1.91 10.42 -4.47
CA ARG A 229 -2.68 10.08 -5.67
C ARG A 229 -2.12 10.74 -6.92
N ASP A 230 -1.86 12.05 -6.88
CA ASP A 230 -1.41 12.79 -8.05
C ASP A 230 0.01 12.38 -8.49
N SER A 231 0.85 12.00 -7.53
CA SER A 231 2.15 11.37 -7.81
C SER A 231 1.96 10.01 -8.49
N TYR A 232 1.02 9.21 -7.99
CA TYR A 232 0.75 7.87 -8.50
C TYR A 232 0.10 7.88 -9.90
N LEU A 233 -0.82 8.82 -10.15
CA LEU A 233 -1.45 9.07 -11.46
C LEU A 233 -0.45 9.35 -12.60
N LYS A 234 0.75 9.83 -12.26
CA LYS A 234 1.82 10.05 -13.23
C LYS A 234 2.58 8.76 -13.58
N MET A 235 2.41 7.69 -12.81
CA MET A 235 3.19 6.46 -12.86
C MET A 235 2.41 5.22 -13.32
N THR A 236 1.08 5.28 -13.44
CA THR A 236 0.23 4.11 -13.74
C THR A 236 -0.90 4.43 -14.72
N ASP A 237 -1.54 3.39 -15.25
CA ASP A 237 -2.64 3.46 -16.22
C ASP A 237 -4.01 3.74 -15.56
N ASP A 238 -5.02 4.00 -16.40
CA ASP A 238 -6.38 4.29 -15.93
C ASP A 238 -7.04 3.08 -15.24
N THR A 239 -6.63 1.85 -15.53
CA THR A 239 -7.23 0.62 -14.98
C THR A 239 -6.87 0.43 -13.51
N ASN A 240 -5.57 0.52 -13.19
CA ASN A 240 -5.08 0.44 -11.81
C ASN A 240 -5.62 1.60 -10.96
N MET A 241 -5.75 2.78 -11.55
CA MET A 241 -6.31 3.95 -10.88
C MET A 241 -7.78 3.82 -10.55
N ARG A 242 -8.59 3.22 -11.44
CA ARG A 242 -10.00 2.94 -11.13
C ARG A 242 -10.14 2.01 -9.94
N TYR A 243 -9.27 1.01 -9.83
CA TYR A 243 -9.25 0.10 -8.70
C TYR A 243 -8.92 0.86 -7.40
N ILE A 244 -7.80 1.59 -7.36
CA ILE A 244 -7.39 2.38 -6.18
C ILE A 244 -8.47 3.40 -5.78
N ALA A 245 -9.04 4.11 -6.74
CA ALA A 245 -10.07 5.12 -6.51
C ALA A 245 -11.34 4.55 -5.85
N GLN A 246 -11.76 3.34 -6.25
CA GLN A 246 -12.91 2.65 -5.65
C GLN A 246 -12.66 2.32 -4.17
N HIS A 247 -11.47 1.81 -3.84
CA HIS A 247 -11.13 1.33 -2.50
C HIS A 247 -10.80 2.45 -1.49
N PHE A 248 -10.23 3.56 -1.96
CA PHE A 248 -9.91 4.71 -1.10
C PHE A 248 -10.97 5.84 -1.18
N ASN A 249 -12.07 5.62 -1.90
CA ASN A 249 -13.12 6.61 -2.18
C ASN A 249 -12.56 7.95 -2.68
N VAL A 250 -11.61 7.87 -3.61
CA VAL A 250 -10.94 9.04 -4.16
C VAL A 250 -11.56 9.36 -5.51
N GLN A 251 -12.01 10.60 -5.72
CA GLN A 251 -12.52 11.00 -7.03
C GLN A 251 -11.40 10.97 -8.08
N ILE A 252 -11.65 10.31 -9.21
CA ILE A 252 -10.80 10.38 -10.39
C ILE A 252 -11.21 11.63 -11.15
N CYS A 253 -10.35 12.66 -11.16
CA CYS A 253 -10.47 13.67 -12.21
C CYS A 253 -10.09 12.96 -13.51
N GLN A 254 -11.04 12.87 -14.45
CA GLN A 254 -10.74 12.36 -15.80
C GLN A 254 -9.51 13.09 -16.32
N ARG A 255 -8.58 12.34 -16.92
CA ARG A 255 -7.44 12.90 -17.64
C ARG A 255 -7.99 13.66 -18.85
N ASN A 256 -8.45 14.88 -18.62
CA ASN A 256 -8.88 15.76 -19.70
C ASN A 256 -7.67 15.95 -20.62
N GLN A 257 -7.92 15.66 -21.89
CA GLN A 257 -7.07 15.86 -23.04
C GLN A 257 -6.22 17.13 -22.89
N LEU A 258 -4.96 16.96 -22.51
CA LEU A 258 -3.90 17.96 -22.61
C LEU A 258 -2.83 17.40 -23.55
N MET A 259 -3.27 17.04 -24.75
CA MET A 259 -2.46 16.82 -25.93
C MET A 259 -3.26 17.31 -27.14
N ASP A 260 -3.63 18.58 -27.14
CA ASP A 260 -3.98 19.32 -28.34
C ASP A 260 -3.99 20.80 -28.00
N THR A 261 -2.83 21.44 -28.12
CA THR A 261 -2.64 22.80 -28.65
C THR A 261 -1.16 23.16 -28.53
N ASN A 262 -0.48 23.17 -29.68
CA ASN A 262 0.46 24.20 -30.15
C ASN A 262 1.11 23.61 -31.41
N GLU A 263 0.42 23.75 -32.54
CA GLU A 263 0.69 24.82 -33.52
C GLU A 263 2.12 24.77 -34.04
N THR A 264 2.29 24.06 -35.16
CA THR A 264 3.33 24.36 -36.14
C THR A 264 2.63 24.77 -37.44
N ASP A 265 2.56 26.10 -37.59
CA ASP A 265 2.82 26.89 -38.79
C ASP A 265 2.11 26.56 -40.13
N GLY A 266 1.48 27.60 -40.68
CA GLY A 266 1.29 27.75 -42.13
C GLY A 266 -0.15 27.97 -42.63
N GLY A 267 -0.49 29.22 -42.99
CA GLY A 267 -1.39 29.45 -44.14
C GLY A 267 -2.69 30.22 -43.90
N GLN A 268 -2.58 31.52 -43.61
CA GLN A 268 -3.16 32.63 -44.39
C GLN A 268 -4.65 32.62 -44.86
N ILE A 269 -5.34 33.74 -44.56
CA ILE A 269 -6.31 34.53 -45.37
C ILE A 269 -7.76 34.73 -44.83
N GLN A 270 -7.95 35.93 -44.28
CA GLN A 270 -9.00 36.96 -44.50
C GLN A 270 -10.46 36.85 -43.99
N ARG A 271 -10.81 37.93 -43.26
CA ARG A 271 -11.84 38.98 -43.51
C ARG A 271 -13.09 39.01 -42.62
N GLY A 272 -13.21 40.16 -41.95
CA GLY A 272 -14.47 40.87 -41.64
C GLY A 272 -15.04 40.56 -40.26
N GLY A 273 -15.31 41.50 -39.37
CA GLY A 273 -15.30 42.96 -39.41
C GLY A 273 -16.17 43.49 -38.26
N ASN A 274 -15.88 44.74 -37.87
CA ASN A 274 -16.70 45.65 -37.05
C ASN A 274 -16.77 45.36 -35.53
N ASN A 275 -16.06 46.18 -34.73
CA ASN A 275 -16.53 47.42 -34.08
C ASN A 275 -17.04 47.11 -32.67
N ARG A 276 -16.62 47.76 -31.58
CA ARG A 276 -16.19 49.16 -31.42
C ARG A 276 -15.58 49.36 -30.03
N SER A 277 -14.56 50.23 -30.00
CA SER A 277 -14.09 51.17 -28.96
C SER A 277 -13.56 50.66 -27.59
N PHE A 278 -12.28 50.87 -27.18
CA PHE A 278 -11.52 52.13 -26.91
C PHE A 278 -12.12 52.92 -25.72
N LEU A 279 -11.43 53.35 -24.63
CA LEU A 279 -10.05 53.84 -24.39
C LEU A 279 -9.73 53.89 -22.85
N THR A 280 -8.42 53.79 -22.53
CA THR A 280 -7.60 54.55 -21.55
C THR A 280 -7.96 54.55 -20.05
N SER A 281 -7.01 54.37 -19.13
CA SER A 281 -5.99 55.39 -18.81
C SER A 281 -4.79 54.85 -18.00
N SER A 282 -3.62 55.41 -18.30
CA SER A 282 -2.31 55.21 -17.68
C SER A 282 -2.21 55.74 -16.25
N SER A 283 -1.32 55.16 -15.43
CA SER A 283 -0.44 55.91 -14.53
C SER A 283 0.69 55.02 -14.01
N SER A 284 1.89 55.35 -14.47
CA SER A 284 3.21 54.95 -13.98
C SER A 284 3.46 55.36 -12.53
N GLY A 285 4.21 54.54 -11.81
CA GLY A 285 4.76 54.82 -10.49
C GLY A 285 5.78 53.76 -10.11
N GLU A 286 7.03 53.98 -10.53
CA GLU A 286 8.20 53.22 -10.11
C GLU A 286 8.46 53.48 -8.61
N PHE A 287 8.65 52.41 -7.84
CA PHE A 287 9.57 52.45 -6.71
C PHE A 287 10.19 51.06 -6.53
N GLU A 288 11.51 51.02 -6.74
CA GLU A 288 12.40 49.90 -6.45
C GLU A 288 12.43 49.64 -4.95
N SER A 289 12.41 48.37 -4.55
CA SER A 289 13.09 47.90 -3.35
C SER A 289 13.38 46.41 -3.49
N ASP A 290 14.67 46.14 -3.62
CA ASP A 290 15.29 44.83 -3.67
C ASP A 290 14.89 43.92 -2.50
N SER A 291 14.56 42.68 -2.82
CA SER A 291 15.01 41.52 -2.05
C SER A 291 14.93 40.27 -2.93
N ALA A 292 16.08 39.95 -3.52
CA ALA A 292 16.35 38.65 -4.09
C ALA A 292 16.36 37.60 -2.97
N VAL A 293 15.45 36.64 -3.02
CA VAL A 293 15.66 35.33 -2.40
C VAL A 293 15.57 34.30 -3.51
N VAL A 294 16.73 33.74 -3.81
CA VAL A 294 17.00 32.62 -4.70
C VAL A 294 16.14 31.44 -4.25
N MET A 295 15.19 31.01 -5.09
CA MET A 295 14.62 29.66 -4.97
C MET A 295 15.65 28.68 -5.55
N ASP A 296 16.43 28.08 -4.66
CA ASP A 296 17.18 26.87 -4.99
C ASP A 296 16.19 25.74 -5.30
N THR A 297 16.16 25.35 -6.57
CA THR A 297 15.64 24.08 -7.04
C THR A 297 16.35 22.94 -6.33
N VAL A 298 15.72 22.35 -5.30
CA VAL A 298 16.16 21.08 -4.73
C VAL A 298 15.63 19.94 -5.58
N GLY A 299 16.58 19.20 -6.15
CA GLY A 299 16.38 18.20 -7.18
C GLY A 299 15.58 16.97 -6.78
N ALA A 300 15.21 16.24 -7.83
CA ALA A 300 14.55 14.94 -7.82
C ALA A 300 15.15 13.97 -6.80
N TRP A 301 14.32 13.49 -5.88
CA TRP A 301 14.68 12.37 -5.01
C TRP A 301 14.38 11.07 -5.74
N SER A 302 15.40 10.53 -6.40
CA SER A 302 15.45 9.11 -6.76
C SER A 302 15.71 8.31 -5.49
N VAL A 303 14.66 7.79 -4.85
CA VAL A 303 14.81 6.86 -3.73
C VAL A 303 15.15 5.48 -4.29
N GLY A 304 16.46 5.18 -4.32
CA GLY A 304 16.97 3.84 -4.55
C GLY A 304 16.61 2.94 -3.39
N VAL A 305 15.89 1.85 -3.67
CA VAL A 305 15.65 0.75 -2.73
C VAL A 305 16.98 0.04 -2.49
N ILE A 306 17.64 0.35 -1.37
CA ILE A 306 18.78 -0.44 -0.89
C ILE A 306 18.26 -1.42 0.16
N SER A 307 18.20 -2.69 -0.24
CA SER A 307 17.98 -3.85 0.62
C SER A 307 19.05 -3.88 1.73
N GLN A 308 18.66 -3.70 2.99
CA GLN A 308 19.53 -3.93 4.13
C GLN A 308 19.71 -5.43 4.35
N SER A 309 20.63 -6.03 3.62
CA SER A 309 21.11 -7.39 3.89
C SER A 309 22.58 -7.54 3.50
N GLU A 310 23.46 -6.67 4.00
CA GLU A 310 24.93 -6.89 3.97
C GLU A 310 25.65 -5.77 4.71
N ARG A 311 25.80 -5.88 6.05
CA ARG A 311 26.81 -5.11 6.80
C ARG A 311 27.05 -5.65 8.21
N LEU A 312 27.47 -6.90 8.33
CA LEU A 312 28.20 -7.37 9.52
C LEU A 312 29.24 -8.41 9.08
N SER A 313 30.32 -7.94 8.48
CA SER A 313 31.60 -8.63 8.46
C SER A 313 32.68 -7.60 8.17
N GLN A 314 33.74 -7.63 8.98
CA GLN A 314 34.94 -6.78 8.93
C GLN A 314 34.77 -5.40 9.58
N THR A 315 35.26 -5.25 10.82
CA THR A 315 36.55 -4.57 11.09
C THR A 315 36.76 -4.51 12.62
N GLN A 316 37.62 -5.37 13.18
CA GLN A 316 38.45 -5.02 14.34
C GLN A 316 39.63 -6.00 14.47
N ALA A 317 40.71 -5.64 13.81
CA ALA A 317 42.10 -6.04 14.00
C ALA A 317 42.89 -4.88 13.39
N SER A 318 43.88 -4.20 13.99
CA SER A 318 44.68 -4.42 15.18
C SER A 318 45.42 -3.11 15.47
N SER A 319 45.80 -2.86 16.74
CA SER A 319 47.13 -2.39 17.15
C SER A 319 47.10 -1.94 18.62
N SER A 320 48.10 -2.12 19.48
CA SER A 320 49.22 -3.05 19.62
C SER A 320 49.99 -2.60 20.88
N ILE A 321 50.58 -3.57 21.60
CA ILE A 321 51.89 -3.49 22.30
C ILE A 321 51.97 -3.11 23.82
N LYS A 322 52.44 -4.15 24.57
CA LYS A 322 53.35 -4.24 25.75
C LYS A 322 52.93 -3.56 27.07
N THR A 323 52.98 -4.20 28.23
CA THR A 323 54.04 -5.01 28.93
C THR A 323 53.32 -6.01 29.88
N GLY A 324 53.80 -7.14 30.40
CA GLY A 324 55.13 -7.73 30.67
C GLY A 324 55.06 -8.47 32.04
N LEU A 325 55.75 -9.63 32.17
CA LEU A 325 55.98 -10.54 33.33
C LEU A 325 54.89 -11.59 33.65
N MET A 326 55.15 -12.90 33.40
CA MET A 326 55.84 -13.93 34.25
C MET A 326 55.04 -14.27 35.52
N ILE A 327 54.72 -15.54 35.85
CA ILE A 327 55.62 -16.64 36.24
C ILE A 327 54.91 -18.01 36.04
N ALA A 328 55.72 -19.06 35.86
CA ALA A 328 55.36 -20.48 35.75
C ALA A 328 55.21 -21.20 37.11
N ALA A 329 54.59 -22.39 37.05
CA ALA A 329 54.31 -23.36 38.14
C ALA A 329 53.03 -23.10 38.94
#